data_AF-A0A2M8P3B6-F1
#
_entry.id   AF-A0A2M8P3B6-F1
#
_cell.length_a   1.000
_cell.length_b   1.000
_cell.length_c   1.000
_cell.angle_alpha   90.00
_cell.angle_beta   90.00
_cell.angle_gamma   90.00
#
_symmetry.space_group_name_H-M   'P 1'
#
loop_
_entity.id
_entity.type
_entity.pdbx_description
1 polymer ?
#
loop_
_entity_poly.entity_id
_entity_poly.type
_entity_poly.pdbx_seq_one_letter_code
_entity_poly.pdbx_strand_id
1 'polypeptide(L)'
;MAKYGVHQLRGIIGDFSRVTHFPNANLTVVHNQSKRLNQSQDLSHIAVALLVSTLMQERFVWMTAKTNGTTYRSKIVRSMEEAFAYIDDYRKTFDTVEEP
;
A
#
# COMPACT_ATOMS: atom_id res chain seq x y z
N MET A 1 6.03 24.67 7.55
CA MET A 1 6.04 23.22 7.21
C MET A 1 5.29 23.05 5.89
N ALA A 2 5.96 22.56 4.84
CA ALA A 2 5.34 22.38 3.54
C ALA A 2 4.26 21.29 3.62
N LYS A 3 3.00 21.65 3.30
CA LYS A 3 1.93 20.67 3.07
C LYS A 3 2.17 20.06 1.70
N TYR A 4 2.86 18.91 1.66
CA TYR A 4 2.91 18.11 0.43
C TYR A 4 1.48 17.63 0.14
N GLY A 5 0.88 18.15 -0.93
CA GLY A 5 -0.42 17.70 -1.40
C GLY A 5 -0.34 16.24 -1.84
N VAL A 6 -1.41 15.48 -1.62
CA VAL A 6 -1.47 14.05 -1.95
C VAL A 6 -1.19 13.76 -3.43
N HIS A 7 -1.38 14.76 -4.30
CA HIS A 7 -1.01 14.73 -5.72
C HIS A 7 0.48 14.54 -6.03
N GLN A 8 1.40 14.78 -5.07
CA GLN A 8 2.83 14.54 -5.26
C GLN A 8 3.29 13.14 -4.80
N LEU A 9 2.38 12.35 -4.25
CA LEU A 9 2.69 11.07 -3.62
C LEU A 9 2.64 9.96 -4.69
N ARG A 10 3.81 9.42 -5.06
CA ARG A 10 3.93 8.42 -6.14
C ARG A 10 3.34 7.05 -5.75
N GLY A 11 3.45 6.71 -4.47
CA GLY A 11 3.04 5.41 -3.93
C GLY A 11 3.48 5.27 -2.48
N ILE A 12 3.06 4.17 -1.85
CA ILE A 12 3.38 3.83 -0.47
C ILE A 12 4.10 2.48 -0.46
N ILE A 13 5.22 2.40 0.26
CA ILE A 13 5.90 1.12 0.52
C ILE A 13 5.72 0.79 2.00
N GLY A 14 4.99 -0.30 2.29
CA GLY A 14 4.90 -0.88 3.62
C GLY A 14 5.92 -2.00 3.77
N ASP A 15 6.97 -1.76 4.55
CA ASP A 15 8.02 -2.76 4.80
C ASP A 15 7.68 -3.64 6.02
N PHE A 16 7.36 -4.90 5.75
CA PHE A 16 7.07 -5.94 6.74
C PHE A 16 8.21 -6.95 6.89
N SER A 17 9.33 -6.78 6.19
CA SER A 17 10.48 -7.71 6.22
C SER A 17 10.97 -7.99 7.65
N ARG A 18 10.95 -6.96 8.50
CA ARG A 18 11.39 -7.02 9.91
C ARG A 18 10.28 -7.37 10.90
N VAL A 19 9.05 -7.58 10.45
CA VAL A 19 7.93 -7.94 11.33
C VAL A 19 7.98 -9.43 11.61
N THR A 20 8.39 -9.79 12.82
CA THR A 20 8.55 -11.19 13.26
C THR A 20 7.35 -11.72 14.05
N HIS A 21 6.53 -10.83 14.59
CA HIS A 21 5.35 -11.16 15.38
C HIS A 21 4.14 -10.37 14.88
N PHE A 22 3.02 -11.04 14.70
CA PHE A 22 1.74 -10.44 14.32
C PHE A 22 0.72 -10.66 15.45
N PRO A 23 0.69 -9.79 16.48
CA PRO A 23 -0.33 -9.86 17.51
C PRO A 23 -1.70 -9.53 16.88
N ASN A 24 -2.72 -10.35 17.14
CA ASN A 24 -4.07 -10.14 16.62
C ASN A 24 -4.65 -8.74 16.94
N ALA A 25 -4.22 -8.13 18.06
CA ALA A 25 -4.62 -6.77 18.45
C ALA A 25 -4.20 -5.68 17.45
N ASN A 26 -3.12 -5.89 16.69
CA ASN A 26 -2.63 -4.90 15.72
C ASN A 26 -3.50 -4.84 14.45
N LEU A 27 -4.21 -5.94 14.11
CA LEU A 27 -5.07 -5.99 12.93
C LEU A 27 -6.24 -5.02 13.04
N THR A 28 -6.85 -4.90 14.22
CA THR A 28 -7.95 -3.96 14.47
C THR A 28 -7.52 -2.50 14.36
N VAL A 29 -6.30 -2.18 14.81
CA VAL A 29 -5.74 -0.82 14.72
C VAL A 29 -5.47 -0.45 13.26
N VAL A 30 -4.83 -1.34 12.50
CA VAL A 30 -4.55 -1.15 11.07
C VAL A 30 -5.86 -0.98 10.28
N HIS A 31 -6.89 -1.77 10.58
CA HIS A 31 -8.20 -1.65 9.95
C HIS A 31 -8.85 -0.28 10.21
N ASN A 32 -8.88 0.17 11.47
CA ASN A 32 -9.48 1.45 11.84
C ASN A 32 -8.75 2.64 11.21
N GLN A 33 -7.42 2.58 11.11
CA GLN A 33 -6.61 3.64 10.51
C GLN A 33 -6.75 3.66 8.99
N SER A 34 -6.80 2.49 8.34
CA SER A 34 -7.04 2.36 6.90
C SER A 34 -8.41 2.91 6.50
N LYS A 35 -9.46 2.59 7.27
CA LYS A 35 -10.82 3.12 7.05
C LYS A 35 -10.87 4.66 7.11
N ARG A 36 -10.17 5.26 8.10
CA ARG A 36 -10.10 6.73 8.23
C ARG A 36 -9.38 7.39 7.05
N LEU A 37 -8.30 6.79 6.54
CA LEU A 37 -7.57 7.30 5.38
C LEU A 37 -8.41 7.21 4.09
N ASN A 38 -9.04 6.07 3.84
CA ASN A 38 -9.88 5.87 2.65
C ASN A 38 -11.16 6.74 2.64
N GLN A 39 -11.69 7.14 3.80
CA GLN A 39 -12.91 7.96 3.90
C GLN A 39 -12.65 9.46 3.71
N SER A 40 -11.41 9.92 3.85
CA SER A 40 -11.10 11.36 3.86
C SER A 40 -10.57 11.89 2.55
N GLN A 41 -9.98 11.04 1.69
CA GLN A 41 -9.43 11.42 0.39
C GLN A 41 -9.54 10.27 -0.63
N ASP A 42 -9.67 10.61 -1.91
CA ASP A 42 -9.55 9.62 -2.98
C ASP A 42 -8.07 9.23 -3.16
N LEU A 43 -7.75 8.00 -2.75
CA LEU A 43 -6.40 7.43 -2.81
C LEU A 43 -6.29 6.35 -3.90
N SER A 44 -7.24 6.30 -4.84
CA SER A 44 -7.27 5.28 -5.90
C SER A 44 -6.06 5.30 -6.82
N HIS A 45 -5.49 6.49 -7.04
CA HIS A 45 -4.28 6.72 -7.85
C HIS A 45 -2.97 6.35 -7.13
N ILE A 46 -3.01 6.01 -5.84
CA ILE A 46 -1.81 5.74 -5.04
C ILE A 46 -1.62 4.24 -4.88
N ALA A 47 -0.60 3.71 -5.55
CA ALA A 47 -0.20 2.31 -5.43
C ALA A 47 0.39 2.01 -4.05
N VAL A 48 0.21 0.79 -3.56
CA VAL A 48 0.73 0.31 -2.28
C VAL A 48 1.56 -0.96 -2.48
N ALA A 49 2.88 -0.86 -2.36
CA ALA A 49 3.76 -2.02 -2.35
C ALA A 49 3.94 -2.54 -0.92
N LEU A 50 3.78 -3.84 -0.70
CA LEU A 50 3.89 -4.48 0.61
C LEU A 50 5.07 -5.44 0.59
N LEU A 51 6.22 -4.99 1.10
CA LEU A 51 7.48 -5.73 1.08
C LEU A 51 7.50 -6.78 2.19
N VAL A 52 7.72 -8.04 1.82
CA VAL A 52 7.77 -9.19 2.74
C VAL A 52 8.96 -10.09 2.44
N SER A 53 9.55 -10.68 3.48
CA SER A 53 10.70 -11.59 3.37
C SER A 53 10.31 -13.07 3.51
N THR A 54 9.15 -13.38 4.08
CA THR A 54 8.72 -14.77 4.34
C THR A 54 7.31 -15.07 3.83
N LEU A 55 7.02 -16.35 3.60
CA LEU A 55 5.67 -16.81 3.22
C LEU A 55 4.62 -16.55 4.32
N MET A 56 5.06 -16.57 5.58
CA MET A 56 4.18 -16.28 6.71
C MET A 56 3.75 -14.80 6.70
N GLN A 57 4.71 -13.88 6.52
CA GLN A 57 4.43 -12.45 6.37
C GLN A 57 3.50 -12.19 5.18
N GLU A 58 3.73 -12.84 4.03
CA GLU A 58 2.85 -12.75 2.87
C GLU A 58 1.40 -13.11 3.22
N ARG A 59 1.15 -14.24 3.91
CA ARG A 59 -0.20 -14.63 4.32
C ARG A 59 -0.85 -13.61 5.26
N PHE A 60 -0.12 -13.10 6.24
CA PHE A 60 -0.65 -12.10 7.17
C PHE A 60 -1.01 -10.78 6.47
N VAL A 61 -0.11 -10.30 5.62
CA VAL A 61 -0.30 -9.08 4.84
C VAL A 61 -1.47 -9.25 3.88
N TRP A 62 -1.57 -10.39 3.19
CA TRP A 62 -2.67 -10.69 2.28
C TRP A 62 -4.03 -10.68 2.98
N MET A 63 -4.15 -11.33 4.15
CA MET A 63 -5.39 -11.31 4.94
C MET A 63 -5.78 -9.89 5.32
N THR A 64 -4.80 -9.08 5.76
CA THR A 64 -5.04 -7.68 6.17
C THR A 64 -5.46 -6.81 4.99
N ALA A 65 -4.83 -6.96 3.84
CA ALA A 65 -5.15 -6.21 2.62
C ALA A 65 -6.56 -6.54 2.11
N LYS A 66 -6.95 -7.83 2.15
CA LYS A 66 -8.29 -8.29 1.76
C LYS A 66 -9.39 -7.68 2.63
N THR A 67 -9.16 -7.55 3.95
CA THR A 67 -10.13 -6.98 4.89
C THR A 67 -10.30 -5.47 4.73
N ASN A 68 -9.29 -4.76 4.21
CA ASN A 68 -9.31 -3.30 4.07
C ASN A 68 -9.86 -2.80 2.72
N GLY A 69 -10.25 -3.70 1.81
CA GLY A 69 -10.77 -3.33 0.49
C GLY A 69 -9.76 -2.64 -0.43
N THR A 70 -8.47 -2.65 -0.07
CA THR A 70 -7.37 -2.05 -0.84
C THR A 70 -6.73 -3.01 -1.83
N THR A 71 -7.29 -4.22 -1.96
CA THR A 71 -6.74 -5.34 -2.74
C THR A 71 -6.46 -4.99 -4.20
N TYR A 72 -7.18 -4.03 -4.79
CA TYR A 72 -7.00 -3.65 -6.20
C TYR A 72 -5.75 -2.78 -6.47
N ARG A 73 -5.26 -2.04 -5.46
CA ARG A 73 -4.12 -1.11 -5.58
C ARG A 73 -2.88 -1.53 -4.78
N SER A 74 -2.93 -2.71 -4.17
CA SER A 74 -1.84 -3.22 -3.34
C SER A 74 -1.19 -4.46 -3.95
N LYS A 75 0.13 -4.50 -4.00
CA LYS A 75 0.91 -5.67 -4.45
C LYS A 75 1.90 -6.10 -3.39
N ILE A 76 1.96 -7.40 -3.12
CA ILE A 76 3.00 -8.00 -2.28
C ILE A 76 4.26 -8.15 -3.12
N VAL A 77 5.40 -7.68 -2.58
CA VAL A 77 6.70 -7.67 -3.25
C VAL A 77 7.77 -8.28 -2.35
N ARG A 78 8.87 -8.75 -2.96
CA ARG A 78 9.97 -9.45 -2.28
C ARG A 78 11.25 -8.64 -2.19
N SER A 79 11.34 -7.56 -2.95
CA SER A 79 12.47 -6.63 -2.87
C SER A 79 12.04 -5.18 -2.99
N MET A 80 12.96 -4.27 -2.67
CA MET A 80 12.72 -2.84 -2.84
C MET A 80 12.67 -2.47 -4.32
N GLU A 81 13.44 -3.13 -5.20
CA GLU A 81 13.36 -2.89 -6.65
C GLU A 81 11.98 -3.25 -7.19
N GLU A 82 11.42 -4.38 -6.78
CA GLU A 82 10.05 -4.76 -7.17
C GLU A 82 8.99 -3.77 -6.67
N ALA A 83 9.19 -3.21 -5.47
CA ALA A 83 8.31 -2.19 -4.90
C ALA A 83 8.26 -0.93 -5.78
N PHE A 84 9.43 -0.42 -6.16
CA PHE A 84 9.54 0.75 -7.03
C PHE A 84 8.99 0.46 -8.44
N ALA A 85 9.36 -0.67 -9.02
CA ALA A 85 8.87 -1.07 -10.34
C ALA A 85 7.34 -1.15 -10.39
N TYR A 86 6.70 -1.70 -9.34
CA TYR A 86 5.24 -1.73 -9.24
C TYR A 86 4.62 -0.34 -9.14
N ILE A 87 5.19 0.55 -8.31
CA ILE A 87 4.67 1.90 -8.14
C ILE A 87 4.75 2.68 -9.46
N ASP A 88 5.88 2.60 -10.15
CA ASP A 88 6.08 3.30 -11.42
C ASP A 88 5.15 2.74 -12.52
N ASP A 89 4.93 1.42 -12.56
CA ASP A 89 4.02 0.80 -13.52
C ASP A 89 2.56 1.16 -13.25
N TYR A 90 2.13 1.08 -11.98
CA TYR A 90 0.77 1.45 -11.59
C TYR A 90 0.47 2.91 -11.92
N ARG A 91 1.43 3.82 -11.68
CA ARG A 91 1.26 5.24 -11.99
C ARG A 91 1.05 5.51 -13.49
N LYS A 92 1.71 4.78 -14.38
CA LYS A 92 1.50 4.92 -15.83
C LYS A 92 0.05 4.68 -16.25
N THR A 93 -0.73 3.91 -15.48
CA THR A 93 -2.16 3.69 -15.75
C THR A 93 -3.04 4.92 -15.48
N PHE A 94 -2.52 5.91 -14.74
CA PHE A 94 -3.21 7.17 -14.41
C PHE A 94 -2.60 8.38 -15.14
N ASP A 95 -1.30 8.35 -15.45
CA ASP A 95 -0.63 9.42 -16.22
C ASP A 95 -1.08 9.46 -17.70
N THR A 96 -1.74 8.42 -18.23
CA THR A 96 -2.28 8.38 -19.60
C THR A 96 -3.63 9.10 -19.79
N VAL A 97 -4.19 9.72 -18.74
CA VAL A 97 -5.52 10.36 -18.77
C VAL A 97 -5.44 11.90 -18.70
N GLU A 98 -4.25 12.50 -18.68
CA GLU A 98 -4.06 13.96 -18.77
C GLU A 98 -3.43 14.38 -20.11
N GLU A 99 -4.23 14.38 -21.18
CA GLU A 99 -4.16 15.30 -22.34
C GLU A 99 -5.60 15.43 -22.88
N PRO A 100 -6.13 16.66 -23.08
CA PRO A 100 -5.52 17.72 -23.89
C PRO A 100 -5.30 19.08 -23.20
#